data_AF-A0A3A8SV56-F1
#
_entry.id   AF-A0A3A8SV56-F1
#
_cell.length_a   1.000
_cell.length_b   1.000
_cell.length_c   1.000
_cell.angle_alpha   90.00
_cell.angle_beta   90.00
_cell.angle_gamma   90.00
#
_symmetry.space_group_name_H-M   'P 1'
#
loop_
_entity.id
_entity.type
_entity.pdbx_description
1 polymer ?
#
loop_
_entity_poly.entity_id
_entity_poly.type
_entity_poly.pdbx_seq_one_letter_code
_entity_poly.pdbx_strand_id
1 'polypeptide(L)' 'MISETSKAWIQAGKILAENPGAQVRCPEKADGFLTVHDEVSSTDPTRFERYLVCDVCGARNIILMRASPGTE' A
#
# COMPACT_ATOMS: atom_id res chain seq x y z
N MET A 1 -13.31 -4.34 18.49
CA MET A 1 -12.67 -3.03 18.28
C MET A 1 -11.43 -3.23 17.43
N ILE A 2 -11.18 -2.37 16.44
CA ILE A 2 -9.95 -2.40 15.65
C ILE A 2 -8.84 -1.65 16.41
N SER A 3 -7.60 -2.12 16.36
CA SER A 3 -6.48 -1.46 17.05
C SER A 3 -6.09 -0.15 16.35
N GLU A 4 -5.38 0.72 17.07
CA GLU A 4 -4.84 1.95 16.47
C GLU A 4 -3.85 1.65 15.34
N THR A 5 -3.05 0.59 15.46
CA THR A 5 -2.18 0.09 14.40
C THR A 5 -2.97 -0.29 13.15
N SER A 6 -4.08 -1.02 13.30
CA SER A 6 -4.96 -1.36 12.17
C SER A 6 -5.59 -0.12 11.52
N LYS A 7 -6.00 0.88 12.32
CA LYS A 7 -6.50 2.17 11.80
C LYS A 7 -5.42 2.89 11.00
N ALA A 8 -4.20 2.93 11.50
CA ALA A 8 -3.07 3.56 10.82
C ALA A 8 -2.73 2.85 9.50
N TRP A 9 -2.79 1.52 9.45
CA TRP A 9 -2.66 0.76 8.19
C TRP A 9 -3.76 1.07 7.19
N ILE A 10 -5.02 1.22 7.64
CA ILE A 10 -6.13 1.60 6.75
C ILE A 10 -5.89 2.99 6.16
N GLN A 11 -5.43 3.95 6.98
CA GLN A 11 -5.14 5.31 6.50
C GLN A 11 -3.94 5.33 5.54
N ALA A 12 -2.86 4.61 5.88
CA ALA A 12 -1.71 4.44 5.00
C ALA A 12 -2.11 3.86 3.64
N GLY A 13 -2.96 2.82 3.65
CA GLY A 13 -3.47 2.21 2.43
C GLY A 13 -4.29 3.16 1.56
N LYS A 14 -5.14 4.01 2.16
CA LYS A 14 -5.90 5.03 1.42
C LYS A 14 -4.99 6.06 0.76
N ILE A 15 -4.04 6.62 1.52
CA ILE A 15 -3.08 7.61 1.02
C ILE A 15 -2.27 7.03 -0.15
N LEU A 16 -1.76 5.80 0.00
CA LEU A 16 -0.91 5.18 -1.01
C LEU A 16 -1.69 4.57 -2.17
N ALA A 17 -2.99 4.33 -2.02
CA ALA A 17 -3.87 3.99 -3.13
C ALA A 17 -4.08 5.20 -4.06
N GLU A 18 -4.28 6.39 -3.49
CA GLU A 18 -4.49 7.65 -4.22
C GLU A 18 -3.18 8.22 -4.78
N ASN A 19 -2.10 8.19 -3.99
CA ASN A 19 -0.79 8.70 -4.37
C ASN A 19 0.32 7.71 -3.95
N PRO A 20 0.78 6.82 -4.84
CA PRO A 20 1.83 5.85 -4.52
C PRO A 20 3.19 6.49 -4.19
N GLY A 21 3.41 7.76 -4.52
CA GLY A 21 4.63 8.50 -4.19
C GLY A 21 4.61 9.19 -2.83
N ALA A 22 3.51 9.12 -2.08
CA ALA A 22 3.41 9.77 -0.78
C ALA A 22 4.33 9.12 0.26
N GLN A 23 4.97 9.94 1.11
CA GLN A 23 5.75 9.43 2.23
C GLN A 23 4.84 9.10 3.41
N VAL A 24 4.75 7.82 3.77
CA VAL A 24 3.95 7.35 4.90
C VAL A 24 4.84 6.61 5.89
N ARG A 25 4.82 7.02 7.16
CA ARG A 25 5.58 6.37 8.24
C ARG A 25 5.03 4.97 8.52
N CYS A 26 5.91 4.05 8.91
CA CYS A 26 5.52 2.68 9.27
C CYS A 26 4.45 2.66 10.39
N PRO A 27 3.26 2.09 10.15
CA PRO A 27 2.20 2.02 11.15
C PRO A 27 2.51 1.12 12.36
N GLU A 28 3.45 0.17 12.22
CA GLU A 28 3.81 -0.76 13.30
C GLU A 28 4.76 -0.13 14.32
N LYS A 29 5.87 0.48 13.85
CA LYS A 29 6.97 0.93 14.72
C LYS A 29 7.37 2.38 14.54
N ALA A 30 6.84 3.06 13.52
CA ALA A 30 7.22 4.41 13.14
C ALA A 30 8.73 4.62 12.95
N ASP A 31 9.48 3.56 12.63
CA ASP A 31 10.94 3.54 12.49
C ASP A 31 11.40 3.86 11.06
N GLY A 32 10.59 3.49 10.07
CA GLY A 32 10.85 3.72 8.65
C GLY A 32 9.69 4.34 7.87
N PHE A 33 9.77 4.26 6.55
CA PHE A 33 8.72 4.64 5.62
C PHE A 33 8.24 3.43 4.82
N LEU A 34 6.99 3.48 4.37
CA LEU A 34 6.45 2.47 3.47
C LEU A 34 6.97 2.70 2.06
N THR A 35 7.58 1.66 1.50
CA THR A 35 7.92 1.54 0.08
C THR A 35 6.76 0.88 -0.65
N VAL A 36 6.50 1.33 -1.88
CA VAL A 36 5.40 0.83 -2.72
C VAL A 36 5.98 0.01 -3.87
N HIS A 37 5.45 -1.18 -4.08
CA HIS A 37 5.75 -2.02 -5.23
C HIS A 37 4.46 -2.57 -5.83
N ASP A 38 4.26 -2.39 -7.13
CA ASP A 38 3.08 -2.86 -7.84
C ASP A 38 3.40 -4.11 -8.67
N GLU A 39 2.61 -5.17 -8.50
CA GLU A 39 2.72 -6.41 -9.26
C GLU A 39 1.42 -6.65 -10.03
N VAL A 40 1.49 -6.65 -11.36
CA VAL A 40 0.31 -6.85 -12.23
C VAL A 40 -0.17 -8.30 -12.09
N SER A 41 -1.48 -8.50 -11.93
CA SER A 41 -2.04 -9.84 -11.89
C SER A 41 -1.90 -10.52 -13.26
N SER A 42 -1.26 -11.70 -13.27
CA SER A 42 -1.11 -12.52 -14.48
C SER A 42 -2.42 -13.10 -15.00
N THR A 43 -3.46 -13.15 -14.16
CA THR A 43 -4.77 -13.73 -14.49
C THR A 43 -5.82 -12.67 -14.87
N ASP A 44 -5.63 -11.42 -14.45
CA ASP A 44 -6.52 -10.31 -14.76
C ASP A 44 -5.69 -9.02 -14.91
N PRO A 45 -5.33 -8.60 -16.13
CA PRO A 45 -4.49 -7.42 -16.35
C PRO A 45 -5.19 -6.10 -15.96
N THR A 46 -6.49 -6.14 -15.64
CA THR A 46 -7.21 -4.98 -15.08
C THR A 46 -6.96 -4.81 -13.58
N ARG A 47 -6.16 -5.69 -12.97
CA ARG A 47 -5.84 -5.67 -11.54
C ARG A 47 -4.34 -5.79 -11.31
N PHE A 48 -3.91 -5.21 -10.20
CA PHE A 48 -2.56 -5.35 -9.70
C PHE A 48 -2.58 -5.36 -8.18
N GLU A 49 -1.59 -6.00 -7.58
CA GLU A 49 -1.36 -5.98 -6.14
C GLU A 49 -0.36 -4.87 -5.82
N ARG A 50 -0.73 -3.99 -4.90
CA ARG A 50 0.14 -2.96 -4.36
C ARG A 50 0.68 -3.41 -3.01
N TYR A 51 1.97 -3.70 -2.97
CA TYR A 51 2.72 -4.05 -1.78
C TYR A 51 3.19 -2.78 -1.08
N LEU A 52 2.87 -2.67 0.20
CA LEU A 52 3.32 -1.61 1.10
C LEU A 52 4.28 -2.23 2.11
N VAL A 53 5.56 -1.91 2.05
CA VAL A 53 6.59 -2.57 2.88
C VAL A 53 7.44 -1.54 3.60
N CYS A 54 7.55 -1.62 4.92
CA CYS A 54 8.47 -0.79 5.67
C CYS A 54 9.92 -1.11 5.30
N ASP A 55 10.70 -0.09 4.95
CA ASP A 55 12.11 -0.17 4.60
C ASP A 55 13.04 -0.56 5.77
N VAL A 56 12.56 -0.43 7.02
CA VAL A 56 13.33 -0.74 8.22
C VAL A 56 12.92 -2.07 8.86
N CYS A 57 11.65 -2.23 9.24
CA CYS A 57 11.21 -3.42 9.98
C CYS A 57 10.55 -4.51 9.13
N GLY A 58 10.36 -4.27 7.83
CA GLY A 58 9.77 -5.26 6.91
C GLY A 58 8.28 -5.53 7.12
N ALA A 59 7.62 -4.82 8.04
CA ALA A 59 6.17 -4.89 8.20
C ALA A 59 5.48 -4.53 6.88
N ARG A 60 4.46 -5.32 6.51
CA ARG A 60 3.86 -5.21 5.19
C ARG A 60 2.34 -5.31 5.19
N ASN A 61 1.74 -4.66 4.22
CA ASN A 61 0.34 -4.81 3.84
C ASN A 61 0.23 -4.86 2.31
N ILE A 62 -0.80 -5.53 1.80
CA ILE A 62 -1.01 -5.71 0.36
C ILE A 62 -2.43 -5.26 0.04
N ILE A 63 -2.58 -4.46 -1.03
CA ILE A 63 -3.87 -3.94 -1.48
C ILE A 63 -4.10 -4.40 -2.91
N LEU A 64 -5.24 -5.05 -3.17
CA LEU A 64 -5.66 -5.35 -4.52
C LEU A 64 -6.26 -4.09 -5.15
N MET A 65 -5.61 -3.60 -6.20
CA MET A 65 -6.00 -2.42 -6.95
C MET A 65 -6.59 -2.82 -8.30
N ARG A 66 -7.42 -1.94 -8.87
CA ARG A 66 -7.81 -2.02 -10.28
C ARG A 66 -6.98 -1.01 -11.05
N ALA A 67 -6.43 -1.42 -12.19
CA ALA A 67 -5.89 -0.49 -13.15
C ALA A 67 -7.04 0.42 -13.61
N SER A 68 -6.90 1.73 -13.45
CA SER A 68 -7.81 2.66 -14.12
C SER A 68 -7.73 2.37 -15.62
N PRO A 69 -8.86 2.26 -16.34
CA PRO A 69 -8.78 2.28 -17.80
C PRO A 69 -8.10 3.60 -18.16
N GLY A 70 -6.93 3.51 -18.79
CA GLY A 70 -6.19 4.69 -19.19
C GLY A 70 -7.11 5.57 -20.03
N THR A 71 -7.24 6.83 -19.66
CA THR A 71 -7.61 7.85 -20.64
C THR A 71 -6.42 7.94 -21.58
N GLU A 72 -6.56 7.31 -22.75
CA GLU A 72 -5.75 7.60 -23.94
C GLU A 72 -5.82 9.09 -24.29
#